data_AF-A0A1B9EMZ9-F1
#
_entry.id   AF-A0A1B9EMZ9-F1
#
_cell.length_a   1.000
_cell.length_b   1.000
_cell.length_c   1.000
_cell.angle_alpha   90.00
_cell.angle_beta   90.00
_cell.angle_gamma   90.00
#
_symmetry.space_group_name_H-M   'P 1'
#
loop_
_entity.id
_entity.type
_entity.pdbx_description
1 polymer ?
#
loop_
_entity_poly.entity_id
_entity_poly.type
_entity_poly.pdbx_seq_one_letter_code
_entity_poly.pdbx_strand_id
1 'polypeptide(L)'
;MFKIKERLRSLEIPTRVRAVSENQQFGIATILGLLVPVLMFVGVATGSRVWLMVQLPVGVLLTLPTLWLLRPWYDNLPERSQRRFTAAPLIYYVVLVMLFAWLALITAPSDRGWAATLLLLVWGLQFVYGTGVEPNNFALERLRGRLARAAPVRVFTIWCGLIGVLWFMEHTQDDPKFRPVLLGATLTLGAAGAAATLKVFARVRKISTALHLRTQDMIRSLEELRHSSDDDRQDKQAASRRTWDALEATLLTRVDTGFHLVGSFVLPTAAIKKLERCVLLAVDAPSHDQALHQLAIDDLQVMRAACRGRIDVLA
;
A
#
# COMPACT_ATOMS: atom_id res chain seq x y z
N MET A 1 20.08 22.64 2.32
CA MET A 1 18.78 21.93 2.23
C MET A 1 17.86 22.46 1.12
N PHE A 2 17.97 23.74 0.71
CA PHE A 2 17.15 24.35 -0.35
C PHE A 2 17.34 23.74 -1.77
N LYS A 3 18.58 23.36 -2.14
CA LYS A 3 18.91 22.80 -3.48
C LYS A 3 18.31 21.41 -3.78
N ILE A 4 17.90 20.65 -2.76
CA ILE A 4 17.27 19.33 -2.95
C ILE A 4 15.78 19.49 -3.30
N LYS A 5 15.14 20.53 -2.75
CA LYS A 5 13.72 20.85 -3.02
C LYS A 5 13.53 21.34 -4.46
N GLU A 6 14.50 22.07 -5.02
CA GLU A 6 14.54 22.45 -6.44
C GLU A 6 14.83 21.27 -7.38
N ARG A 7 15.74 20.35 -7.01
CA ARG A 7 15.98 19.14 -7.82
C ARG A 7 14.81 18.15 -7.82
N LEU A 8 14.05 18.08 -6.73
CA LEU A 8 12.80 17.32 -6.69
C LEU A 8 11.68 17.98 -7.50
N ARG A 9 11.69 19.32 -7.60
CA ARG A 9 10.77 20.07 -8.47
C ARG A 9 11.11 19.92 -9.96
N SER A 10 12.40 19.71 -10.31
CA SER A 10 12.80 19.36 -11.69
C SER A 10 12.56 17.88 -12.05
N LEU A 11 12.20 17.04 -11.08
CA LEU A 11 11.73 15.66 -11.29
C LEU A 11 10.19 15.58 -11.33
N GLU A 12 9.49 16.73 -11.26
CA GLU A 12 8.11 16.81 -11.75
C GLU A 12 8.16 16.51 -13.25
N ILE A 13 7.90 15.24 -13.56
CA ILE A 13 7.59 14.74 -14.90
C ILE A 13 6.74 15.79 -15.60
N PRO A 14 7.14 16.25 -16.80
CA PRO A 14 6.54 17.43 -17.42
C PRO A 14 5.03 17.26 -17.47
N THR A 15 4.33 18.23 -16.88
CA THR A 15 2.86 18.41 -16.92
C THR A 15 2.32 18.71 -18.32
N ARG A 16 3.04 18.30 -19.37
CA ARG A 16 2.72 18.42 -20.80
C ARG A 16 1.92 17.24 -21.37
N VAL A 17 1.28 16.42 -20.53
CA VAL A 17 0.19 15.52 -20.98
C VAL A 17 -1.16 16.14 -20.60
N ARG A 18 -1.36 17.41 -20.95
CA ARG A 18 -2.63 18.13 -20.76
C ARG A 18 -3.36 18.39 -22.09
N ALA A 19 -3.01 17.65 -23.14
CA ALA A 19 -3.64 17.71 -24.46
C ALA A 19 -4.70 16.62 -24.70
N VAL A 20 -4.81 15.65 -23.78
CA VAL A 20 -5.75 14.52 -23.90
C VAL A 20 -6.90 14.76 -22.95
N SER A 21 -8.13 14.77 -23.47
CA SER A 21 -9.35 14.94 -22.66
C SER A 21 -9.51 13.81 -21.64
N GLU A 22 -10.19 14.07 -20.52
CA GLU A 22 -10.40 13.09 -19.45
C GLU A 22 -11.05 11.78 -19.94
N ASN A 23 -12.00 11.89 -20.87
CA ASN A 23 -12.65 10.74 -21.51
C ASN A 23 -11.65 9.92 -22.37
N GLN A 24 -10.71 10.57 -23.04
CA GLN A 24 -9.65 9.89 -23.78
C GLN A 24 -8.63 9.25 -22.84
N GLN A 25 -8.27 9.89 -21.73
CA GLN A 25 -7.39 9.29 -20.71
C GLN A 25 -8.03 8.03 -20.11
N PHE A 26 -9.33 8.10 -19.78
CA PHE A 26 -10.09 6.94 -19.32
C PHE A 26 -10.16 5.83 -20.37
N GLY A 27 -10.44 6.17 -21.64
CA GLY A 27 -10.47 5.20 -22.73
C GLY A 27 -9.13 4.50 -22.94
N ILE A 28 -8.04 5.28 -22.99
CA ILE A 28 -6.66 4.78 -23.11
C ILE A 28 -6.33 3.87 -21.92
N ALA A 29 -6.59 4.31 -20.70
CA ALA A 29 -6.28 3.52 -19.52
C ALA A 29 -7.13 2.24 -19.42
N THR A 30 -8.40 2.29 -19.80
CA THR A 30 -9.25 1.09 -19.87
C THR A 30 -8.72 0.10 -20.91
N ILE A 31 -8.32 0.59 -22.09
CA ILE A 31 -7.73 -0.23 -23.14
C ILE A 31 -6.42 -0.84 -22.66
N LEU A 32 -5.49 -0.05 -22.11
CA LEU A 32 -4.22 -0.54 -21.56
C LEU A 32 -4.43 -1.54 -20.42
N GLY A 33 -5.37 -1.27 -19.52
CA GLY A 33 -5.72 -2.12 -18.40
C GLY A 33 -6.32 -3.46 -18.80
N LEU A 34 -7.05 -3.52 -19.93
CA LEU A 34 -7.52 -4.75 -20.58
C LEU A 34 -6.43 -5.42 -21.42
N LEU A 35 -5.54 -4.63 -22.04
CA LEU A 35 -4.46 -5.11 -22.88
C LEU A 35 -3.49 -5.98 -22.07
N VAL A 36 -3.22 -5.62 -20.81
CA VAL A 36 -2.33 -6.39 -19.93
C VAL A 36 -2.85 -7.83 -19.72
N PRO A 37 -4.06 -8.08 -19.18
CA PRO A 37 -4.57 -9.43 -19.02
C PRO A 37 -4.80 -10.15 -20.35
N VAL A 38 -5.16 -9.46 -21.44
CA VAL A 38 -5.33 -10.06 -22.78
C VAL A 38 -4.00 -10.49 -23.38
N LEU A 39 -2.97 -9.63 -23.37
CA LEU A 39 -1.63 -9.98 -23.82
C LEU A 39 -1.09 -11.13 -22.99
N MET A 40 -1.23 -11.07 -21.67
CA MET A 40 -0.83 -12.16 -20.78
C MET A 40 -1.55 -13.46 -21.13
N PHE A 41 -2.87 -13.43 -21.36
CA PHE A 41 -3.65 -14.60 -21.79
C PHE A 41 -3.17 -15.16 -23.13
N VAL A 42 -2.88 -14.31 -24.10
CA VAL A 42 -2.33 -14.73 -25.40
C VAL A 42 -0.94 -15.35 -25.23
N GLY A 43 -0.09 -14.80 -24.35
CA GLY A 43 1.19 -15.38 -23.98
C GLY A 43 1.03 -16.77 -23.35
N VAL A 44 0.05 -16.93 -22.46
CA VAL A 44 -0.31 -18.23 -21.86
C VAL A 44 -0.80 -19.21 -22.93
N ALA A 45 -1.73 -18.79 -23.78
CA ALA A 45 -2.37 -19.65 -24.77
C ALA A 45 -1.42 -20.11 -25.88
N THR A 46 -0.39 -19.31 -26.19
CA THR A 46 0.58 -19.62 -27.24
C THR A 46 1.80 -20.39 -26.75
N GLY A 47 2.04 -20.48 -25.44
CA GLY A 47 3.17 -21.23 -24.85
C GLY A 47 4.56 -20.70 -25.25
N SER A 48 4.65 -19.49 -25.82
CA SER A 48 5.89 -18.95 -26.37
C SER A 48 6.76 -18.31 -25.28
N ARG A 49 7.89 -18.95 -24.97
CA ARG A 49 8.88 -18.50 -23.97
C ARG A 49 9.42 -17.08 -24.25
N VAL A 50 9.61 -16.72 -25.51
CA VAL A 50 10.14 -15.40 -25.92
C VAL A 50 9.09 -14.30 -25.69
N TRP A 51 7.83 -14.57 -26.02
CA TRP A 51 6.74 -13.62 -25.80
C TRP A 51 6.54 -13.32 -24.31
N LEU A 52 6.77 -14.29 -23.45
CA LEU A 52 6.60 -14.16 -22.01
C LEU A 52 7.71 -13.35 -21.33
N MET A 53 8.98 -13.53 -21.74
CA MET A 53 10.09 -12.69 -21.27
C MET A 53 9.91 -11.22 -21.63
N VAL A 54 9.27 -10.93 -22.77
CA VAL A 54 8.96 -9.57 -23.22
C VAL A 54 7.68 -9.04 -22.55
N GLN A 55 6.64 -9.87 -22.39
CA GLN A 55 5.37 -9.45 -21.79
C GLN A 55 5.46 -9.14 -20.30
N LEU A 56 6.34 -9.78 -19.55
CA LEU A 56 6.52 -9.55 -18.11
C LEU A 56 6.92 -8.09 -17.78
N PRO A 57 8.03 -7.56 -18.32
CA PRO A 57 8.38 -6.16 -18.12
C PRO A 57 7.36 -5.24 -18.78
N VAL A 58 6.79 -5.61 -19.93
CA VAL A 58 5.75 -4.81 -20.61
C VAL A 58 4.48 -4.72 -19.76
N GLY A 59 3.99 -5.79 -19.15
CA GLY A 59 2.80 -5.77 -18.30
C GLY A 59 2.99 -4.94 -17.02
N VAL A 60 4.17 -5.05 -16.39
CA VAL A 60 4.54 -4.18 -15.25
C VAL A 60 4.68 -2.72 -15.71
N LEU A 61 5.29 -2.49 -16.88
CA LEU A 61 5.45 -1.16 -17.48
C LEU A 61 4.14 -0.56 -18.00
N LEU A 62 3.12 -1.35 -18.32
CA LEU A 62 1.82 -0.88 -18.81
C LEU A 62 0.82 -0.67 -17.67
N THR A 63 0.91 -1.46 -16.59
CA THR A 63 0.07 -1.27 -15.40
C THR A 63 0.37 0.06 -14.70
N LEU A 64 1.64 0.46 -14.60
CA LEU A 64 2.02 1.74 -13.97
C LEU A 64 1.40 2.98 -14.68
N PRO A 65 1.51 3.16 -16.01
CA PRO A 65 0.82 4.21 -16.76
C PRO A 65 -0.69 4.11 -16.70
N THR A 66 -1.27 2.90 -16.73
CA THR A 66 -2.72 2.71 -16.63
C THR A 66 -3.25 3.29 -15.33
N LEU A 67 -2.57 2.99 -14.23
CA LEU A 67 -2.94 3.47 -12.90
C LEU A 67 -2.69 4.97 -12.75
N TRP A 68 -1.63 5.49 -13.39
CA TRP A 68 -1.38 6.93 -13.44
C TRP A 68 -2.44 7.69 -14.25
N LEU A 69 -2.87 7.15 -15.40
CA LEU A 69 -3.88 7.73 -16.28
C LEU A 69 -5.31 7.65 -15.71
N LEU A 70 -5.62 6.64 -14.89
CA LEU A 70 -6.91 6.54 -14.20
C LEU A 70 -7.02 7.47 -12.98
N ARG A 71 -5.90 7.96 -12.45
CA ARG A 71 -5.87 8.78 -11.24
C ARG A 71 -6.70 10.07 -11.35
N PRO A 72 -6.59 10.89 -12.41
CA PRO A 72 -7.36 12.13 -12.55
C PRO A 72 -8.86 11.87 -12.62
N TRP A 73 -9.28 10.87 -13.40
CA TRP A 73 -10.67 10.45 -13.49
C TRP A 73 -11.22 10.03 -12.13
N TYR A 74 -10.43 9.24 -11.39
CA TYR A 74 -10.81 8.81 -10.06
C TYR A 74 -10.96 10.01 -9.10
N ASP A 75 -10.01 10.94 -9.13
CA ASP A 75 -10.00 12.14 -8.26
C ASP A 75 -11.18 13.09 -8.55
N ASN A 76 -11.71 13.10 -9.77
CA ASN A 76 -12.86 13.92 -10.19
C ASN A 76 -14.23 13.30 -9.88
N LEU A 77 -14.30 12.02 -9.51
CA LEU A 77 -15.56 11.40 -9.11
C LEU A 77 -16.14 12.04 -7.83
N PRO A 78 -17.47 12.14 -7.67
CA PRO A 78 -18.09 12.56 -6.42
C PRO A 78 -17.63 11.69 -5.24
N GLU A 79 -17.46 12.26 -4.03
CA GLU A 79 -16.96 11.51 -2.86
C GLU A 79 -17.76 10.22 -2.58
N ARG A 80 -19.08 10.24 -2.79
CA ARG A 80 -19.94 9.04 -2.64
C ARG A 80 -19.57 7.93 -3.63
N SER A 81 -19.26 8.29 -4.87
CA SER A 81 -18.84 7.36 -5.92
C SER A 81 -17.41 6.88 -5.66
N GLN A 82 -16.50 7.76 -5.28
CA GLN A 82 -15.15 7.37 -4.86
C GLN A 82 -15.17 6.42 -3.68
N ARG A 83 -16.08 6.58 -2.71
CA ARG A 83 -16.28 5.60 -1.63
C ARG A 83 -16.76 4.26 -2.17
N ARG A 84 -17.60 4.20 -3.22
CA ARG A 84 -18.03 2.92 -3.80
C ARG A 84 -16.91 2.22 -4.58
N PHE A 85 -16.14 2.97 -5.37
CA PHE A 85 -15.12 2.40 -6.26
C PHE A 85 -13.74 2.21 -5.63
N THR A 86 -13.53 2.66 -4.38
CA THR A 86 -12.22 2.64 -3.70
C THR A 86 -11.78 1.22 -3.37
N ALA A 87 -12.73 0.28 -3.28
CA ALA A 87 -12.43 -1.14 -3.12
C ALA A 87 -12.08 -1.83 -4.45
N ALA A 88 -12.46 -1.26 -5.61
CA ALA A 88 -12.29 -1.91 -6.90
C ALA A 88 -10.83 -2.17 -7.27
N PRO A 89 -9.85 -1.25 -7.07
CA PRO A 89 -8.45 -1.53 -7.34
C PRO A 89 -7.90 -2.67 -6.47
N LEU A 90 -8.32 -2.73 -5.20
CA LEU A 90 -7.96 -3.85 -4.32
C LEU A 90 -8.56 -5.15 -4.83
N ILE A 91 -9.87 -5.18 -5.08
CA ILE A 91 -10.57 -6.40 -5.51
C ILE A 91 -9.94 -6.90 -6.80
N TYR A 92 -9.70 -6.01 -7.76
CA TYR A 92 -9.01 -6.32 -8.99
C TYR A 92 -7.61 -6.91 -8.73
N TYR A 93 -6.81 -6.27 -7.86
CA TYR A 93 -5.50 -6.78 -7.48
C TYR A 93 -5.57 -8.19 -6.84
N VAL A 94 -6.48 -8.39 -5.89
CA VAL A 94 -6.65 -9.69 -5.20
C VAL A 94 -7.10 -10.77 -6.19
N VAL A 95 -8.07 -10.48 -7.06
CA VAL A 95 -8.53 -11.41 -8.10
C VAL A 95 -7.39 -11.76 -9.05
N LEU A 96 -6.62 -10.77 -9.50
CA LEU A 96 -5.48 -10.97 -10.40
C LEU A 96 -4.40 -11.85 -9.76
N VAL A 97 -4.06 -11.57 -8.50
CA VAL A 97 -3.08 -12.35 -7.73
C VAL A 97 -3.54 -13.79 -7.51
N MET A 98 -4.81 -13.98 -7.11
CA MET A 98 -5.38 -15.31 -6.90
C MET A 98 -5.44 -16.10 -8.21
N LEU A 99 -5.80 -15.45 -9.33
CA LEU A 99 -5.81 -16.07 -10.64
C LEU A 99 -4.41 -16.56 -11.05
N PHE A 100 -3.37 -15.75 -10.86
CA PHE A 100 -2.01 -16.16 -11.20
C PHE A 100 -1.46 -17.25 -10.29
N ALA A 101 -1.75 -17.19 -8.98
CA ALA A 101 -1.36 -18.26 -8.07
C ALA A 101 -2.09 -19.58 -8.41
N TRP A 102 -3.37 -19.51 -8.76
CA TRP A 102 -4.15 -20.67 -9.19
C TRP A 102 -3.63 -21.28 -10.49
N LEU A 103 -3.36 -20.45 -11.50
CA LEU A 103 -2.76 -20.89 -12.77
C LEU A 103 -1.39 -21.51 -12.55
N ALA A 104 -0.56 -20.94 -11.67
CA ALA A 104 0.73 -21.52 -11.31
C ALA A 104 0.57 -22.91 -10.71
N LEU A 105 -0.39 -23.11 -9.81
CA LEU A 105 -0.65 -24.40 -9.17
C LEU A 105 -1.05 -25.48 -10.19
N ILE A 106 -1.96 -25.15 -11.12
CA ILE A 106 -2.44 -26.10 -12.13
C ILE A 106 -1.33 -26.49 -13.10
N THR A 107 -0.44 -25.56 -13.42
CA THR A 107 0.58 -25.75 -14.45
C THR A 107 1.91 -26.29 -13.92
N ALA A 108 2.14 -26.23 -12.60
CA ALA A 108 3.34 -26.74 -11.96
C ALA A 108 3.69 -28.21 -12.31
N PRO A 109 2.73 -29.14 -12.48
CA PRO A 109 3.04 -30.52 -12.89
C PRO A 109 3.56 -30.65 -14.32
N SER A 110 3.12 -29.79 -15.23
CA SER A 110 3.47 -29.86 -16.66
C SER A 110 4.66 -28.97 -17.03
N ASP A 111 4.78 -27.80 -16.40
CA ASP A 111 5.84 -26.83 -16.66
C ASP A 111 6.13 -26.00 -15.40
N ARG A 112 7.16 -26.41 -14.66
CA ARG A 112 7.61 -25.70 -13.44
C ARG A 112 8.19 -24.32 -13.74
N GLY A 113 8.80 -24.12 -14.90
CA GLY A 113 9.31 -22.81 -15.32
C GLY A 113 8.16 -21.82 -15.51
N TRP A 114 7.06 -22.29 -16.11
CA TRP A 114 5.85 -21.50 -16.28
C TRP A 114 5.19 -21.14 -14.94
N ALA A 115 5.01 -22.13 -14.07
CA ALA A 115 4.45 -21.92 -12.74
C ALA A 115 5.30 -20.96 -11.90
N ALA A 116 6.63 -21.08 -11.97
CA ALA A 116 7.57 -20.17 -11.32
C ALA A 116 7.40 -18.72 -11.77
N THR A 117 7.26 -18.53 -13.08
CA THR A 117 7.11 -17.20 -13.70
C THR A 117 5.84 -16.49 -13.20
N LEU A 118 4.72 -17.20 -13.14
CA LEU A 118 3.46 -16.65 -12.63
C LEU A 118 3.56 -16.21 -11.16
N LEU A 119 4.26 -16.97 -10.33
CA LEU A 119 4.46 -16.62 -8.92
C LEU A 119 5.43 -15.44 -8.73
N LEU A 120 6.48 -15.34 -9.55
CA LEU A 120 7.36 -14.17 -9.58
C LEU A 120 6.62 -12.91 -10.06
N LEU A 121 5.66 -13.06 -10.97
CA LEU A 121 4.82 -11.97 -11.43
C LEU A 121 3.89 -11.46 -10.31
N VAL A 122 3.30 -12.36 -9.51
CA VAL A 122 2.56 -11.99 -8.30
C VAL A 122 3.44 -11.17 -7.35
N TRP A 123 4.69 -11.60 -7.16
CA TRP A 123 5.65 -10.87 -6.33
C TRP A 123 5.98 -9.48 -6.88
N GLY A 124 6.18 -9.36 -8.20
CA GLY A 124 6.41 -8.07 -8.88
C GLY A 124 5.21 -7.13 -8.81
N LEU A 125 3.99 -7.63 -9.01
CA LEU A 125 2.76 -6.85 -8.91
C LEU A 125 2.55 -6.26 -7.52
N GLN A 126 2.95 -6.96 -6.45
CA GLN A 126 2.90 -6.42 -5.09
C GLN A 126 3.76 -5.15 -4.94
N PHE A 127 4.87 -5.06 -5.70
CA PHE A 127 5.72 -3.88 -5.70
C PHE A 127 4.99 -2.66 -6.27
N VAL A 128 4.24 -2.86 -7.36
CA VAL A 128 3.42 -1.83 -8.02
C VAL A 128 2.23 -1.43 -7.15
N TYR A 129 1.53 -2.43 -6.57
CA TYR A 129 0.41 -2.16 -5.68
C TYR A 129 0.84 -1.37 -4.43
N GLY A 130 1.99 -1.72 -3.86
CA GLY A 130 2.55 -1.07 -2.69
C GLY A 130 2.99 0.38 -2.89
N THR A 131 3.25 0.84 -4.12
CA THR A 131 3.86 2.17 -4.37
C THR A 131 2.88 3.32 -4.61
N GLY A 132 1.56 3.10 -4.61
CA GLY A 132 0.62 4.23 -4.52
C GLY A 132 -0.57 4.21 -5.48
N VAL A 133 -1.23 3.07 -5.62
CA VAL A 133 -2.50 2.96 -6.36
C VAL A 133 -3.70 3.41 -5.53
N GLU A 134 -3.46 3.97 -4.35
CA GLU A 134 -4.54 4.33 -3.46
C GLU A 134 -5.14 5.68 -3.83
N PRO A 135 -6.47 5.75 -3.96
CA PRO A 135 -7.15 7.00 -4.24
C PRO A 135 -6.96 8.00 -3.11
N ASN A 136 -6.84 9.28 -3.48
CA ASN A 136 -6.51 10.36 -2.55
C ASN A 136 -7.58 10.54 -1.45
N ASN A 137 -8.85 10.22 -1.76
CA ASN A 137 -9.97 10.27 -0.82
C ASN A 137 -10.16 8.93 -0.09
N PHE A 138 -9.27 8.66 0.86
CA PHE A 138 -9.35 7.48 1.73
C PHE A 138 -10.20 7.76 2.97
N ALA A 139 -11.28 7.00 3.14
CA ALA A 139 -12.11 7.05 4.34
C ALA A 139 -11.39 6.37 5.53
N LEU A 140 -11.26 7.08 6.65
CA LEU A 140 -10.61 6.58 7.88
C LEU A 140 -11.22 5.27 8.38
N GLU A 141 -12.52 5.07 8.15
CA GLU A 141 -13.27 3.83 8.44
C GLU A 141 -12.61 2.56 7.88
N ARG A 142 -11.84 2.69 6.78
CA ARG A 142 -11.20 1.56 6.08
C ARG A 142 -9.80 1.26 6.57
N LEU A 143 -9.26 2.09 7.45
CA LEU A 143 -7.96 1.87 8.07
C LEU A 143 -7.89 0.49 8.72
N ARG A 144 -9.00 0.04 9.36
CA ARG A 144 -9.09 -1.29 9.96
C ARG A 144 -8.87 -2.41 8.94
N GLY A 145 -9.58 -2.35 7.81
CA GLY A 145 -9.48 -3.35 6.74
C GLY A 145 -8.10 -3.34 6.07
N ARG A 146 -7.49 -2.15 5.94
CA ARG A 146 -6.12 -2.00 5.43
C ARG A 146 -5.09 -2.62 6.34
N LEU A 147 -5.10 -2.28 7.63
CA LEU A 147 -4.23 -2.92 8.62
C LEU A 147 -4.49 -4.42 8.69
N ALA A 148 -5.73 -4.87 8.42
CA ALA A 148 -6.12 -6.27 8.35
C ALA A 148 -5.47 -7.08 7.26
N ARG A 149 -5.44 -6.56 6.06
CA ARG A 149 -4.92 -7.26 4.90
C ARG A 149 -3.41 -7.03 4.68
N ALA A 150 -2.83 -5.99 5.28
CA ALA A 150 -1.43 -5.61 5.10
C ALA A 150 -0.46 -6.79 5.31
N ALA A 151 -0.50 -7.42 6.49
CA ALA A 151 0.37 -8.56 6.78
C ALA A 151 0.05 -9.79 5.92
N PRO A 152 -1.21 -10.29 5.84
CA PRO A 152 -1.51 -11.49 5.06
C PRO A 152 -1.17 -11.36 3.57
N VAL A 153 -1.49 -10.24 2.92
CA VAL A 153 -1.18 -10.02 1.50
C VAL A 153 0.33 -9.97 1.28
N ARG A 154 1.07 -9.31 2.17
CA ARG A 154 2.53 -9.25 2.09
C ARG A 154 3.17 -10.62 2.29
N VAL A 155 2.69 -11.40 3.26
CA VAL A 155 3.19 -12.75 3.52
C VAL A 155 2.90 -13.67 2.35
N PHE A 156 1.68 -13.65 1.82
CA PHE A 156 1.29 -14.41 0.65
C PHE A 156 2.21 -14.13 -0.54
N THR A 157 2.42 -12.85 -0.86
CA THR A 157 3.28 -12.44 -1.99
C THR A 157 4.76 -12.78 -1.78
N ILE A 158 5.28 -12.74 -0.54
CA ILE A 158 6.62 -13.24 -0.21
C ILE A 158 6.73 -14.74 -0.50
N TRP A 159 5.75 -15.54 -0.07
CA TRP A 159 5.75 -16.98 -0.32
C TRP A 159 5.61 -17.31 -1.81
N CYS A 160 4.77 -16.58 -2.56
CA CYS A 160 4.75 -16.69 -4.02
C CYS A 160 6.14 -16.42 -4.61
N GLY A 161 6.80 -15.34 -4.21
CA GLY A 161 8.16 -15.04 -4.70
C GLY A 161 9.17 -16.14 -4.37
N LEU A 162 9.17 -16.65 -3.14
CA LEU A 162 10.08 -17.72 -2.69
C LEU A 162 9.85 -19.03 -3.45
N ILE A 163 8.59 -19.48 -3.55
CA ILE A 163 8.23 -20.69 -4.29
C ILE A 163 8.55 -20.52 -5.77
N GLY A 164 8.30 -19.33 -6.33
CA GLY A 164 8.66 -18.99 -7.70
C GLY A 164 10.16 -19.12 -7.96
N VAL A 165 11.01 -18.59 -7.08
CA VAL A 165 12.48 -18.77 -7.18
C VAL A 165 12.87 -20.25 -7.09
N LEU A 166 12.29 -21.00 -6.15
CA LEU A 166 12.60 -22.42 -5.97
C LEU A 166 12.23 -23.25 -7.21
N TRP A 167 11.03 -23.07 -7.75
CA TRP A 167 10.58 -23.75 -8.97
C TRP A 167 11.38 -23.33 -10.19
N PHE A 168 11.84 -22.08 -10.26
CA PHE A 168 12.75 -21.63 -11.31
C PHE A 168 14.14 -22.28 -11.20
N MET A 169 14.69 -22.38 -9.99
CA MET A 169 15.96 -23.08 -9.75
C MET A 169 15.85 -24.56 -10.11
N GLU A 170 14.76 -25.21 -9.71
CA GLU A 170 14.48 -26.61 -10.06
C GLU A 170 14.38 -26.81 -11.59
N HIS A 171 13.67 -25.91 -12.30
CA HIS A 171 13.55 -25.96 -13.75
C HIS A 171 14.89 -25.75 -14.49
N THR A 172 15.79 -24.93 -13.93
CA THR A 172 17.09 -24.63 -14.55
C THR A 172 18.18 -25.63 -14.17
N GLN A 173 17.99 -26.39 -13.09
CA GLN A 173 18.95 -27.35 -12.56
C GLN A 173 18.36 -28.76 -12.48
N ASP A 174 18.01 -29.33 -13.64
CA ASP A 174 17.48 -30.71 -13.75
C ASP A 174 18.52 -31.82 -13.45
N ASP A 175 19.81 -31.48 -13.33
CA ASP A 175 20.86 -32.48 -13.07
C ASP A 175 20.76 -33.00 -11.62
N PRO A 176 20.67 -34.33 -11.41
CA PRO A 176 20.56 -34.94 -10.09
C PRO A 176 21.68 -34.55 -9.12
N LYS A 177 22.85 -34.10 -9.63
CA LYS A 177 23.97 -33.61 -8.83
C LYS A 177 23.62 -32.36 -8.00
N PHE A 178 22.65 -31.55 -8.43
CA PHE A 178 22.22 -30.34 -7.72
C PHE A 178 21.07 -30.55 -6.73
N ARG A 179 20.47 -31.75 -6.66
CA ARG A 179 19.41 -32.07 -5.69
C ARG A 179 19.75 -31.73 -4.23
N PRO A 180 20.94 -32.06 -3.67
CA PRO A 180 21.25 -31.69 -2.29
C PRO A 180 21.35 -30.17 -2.11
N VAL A 181 21.82 -29.44 -3.12
CA VAL A 181 21.88 -27.97 -3.11
C VAL A 181 20.47 -27.37 -3.11
N LEU A 182 19.57 -27.91 -3.94
CA LEU A 182 18.18 -27.46 -4.01
C LEU A 182 17.43 -27.72 -2.69
N LEU A 183 17.67 -28.87 -2.04
CA LEU A 183 17.13 -29.16 -0.70
C LEU A 183 17.64 -28.17 0.35
N GLY A 184 18.94 -27.89 0.36
CA GLY A 184 19.55 -26.88 1.24
C GLY A 184 18.98 -25.48 1.00
N ALA A 185 18.82 -25.08 -0.26
CA ALA A 185 18.22 -23.81 -0.66
C ALA A 185 16.75 -23.73 -0.20
N THR A 186 15.99 -24.81 -0.35
CA THR A 186 14.58 -24.90 0.09
C THR A 186 14.46 -24.70 1.60
N LEU A 187 15.27 -25.40 2.40
CA LEU A 187 15.28 -25.24 3.85
C LEU A 187 15.67 -23.82 4.26
N THR A 188 16.70 -23.27 3.64
CA THR A 188 17.19 -21.91 3.93
C THR A 188 16.14 -20.85 3.58
N LEU A 189 15.56 -20.94 2.38
CA LEU A 189 14.52 -20.01 1.93
C LEU A 189 13.23 -20.16 2.74
N GLY A 190 12.88 -21.39 3.16
CA GLY A 190 11.76 -21.65 4.06
C GLY A 190 11.95 -21.00 5.43
N ALA A 191 13.12 -21.16 6.05
CA ALA A 191 13.46 -20.52 7.32
C ALA A 191 13.48 -18.98 7.19
N ALA A 192 14.05 -18.45 6.11
CA ALA A 192 14.04 -17.02 5.81
C ALA A 192 12.61 -16.48 5.60
N GLY A 193 11.75 -17.25 4.90
CA GLY A 193 10.34 -16.92 4.68
C GLY A 193 9.54 -16.89 5.98
N ALA A 194 9.76 -17.85 6.87
CA ALA A 194 9.15 -17.87 8.20
C ALA A 194 9.59 -16.67 9.06
N ALA A 195 10.90 -16.37 9.10
CA ALA A 195 11.44 -15.21 9.80
C ALA A 195 10.89 -13.89 9.23
N ALA A 196 10.80 -13.77 7.90
CA ALA A 196 10.20 -12.62 7.22
C ALA A 196 8.71 -12.48 7.56
N THR A 197 7.98 -13.59 7.62
CA THR A 197 6.57 -13.63 7.99
C THR A 197 6.36 -13.08 9.41
N LEU A 198 7.09 -13.61 10.39
CA LEU A 198 7.04 -13.14 11.78
C LEU A 198 7.38 -11.64 11.87
N LYS A 199 8.41 -11.20 11.15
CA LYS A 199 8.85 -9.80 11.12
C LYS A 199 7.77 -8.87 10.55
N VAL A 200 7.05 -9.29 9.51
CA VAL A 200 5.94 -8.52 8.93
C VAL A 200 4.79 -8.39 9.93
N PHE A 201 4.35 -9.49 10.55
CA PHE A 201 3.27 -9.45 11.55
C PHE A 201 3.64 -8.61 12.77
N ALA A 202 4.84 -8.79 13.32
CA ALA A 202 5.34 -8.01 14.45
C ALA A 202 5.37 -6.51 14.14
N ARG A 203 5.80 -6.13 12.92
CA ARG A 203 5.79 -4.74 12.48
C ARG A 203 4.38 -4.16 12.41
N VAL A 204 3.44 -4.85 11.77
CA VAL A 204 2.05 -4.37 11.67
C VAL A 204 1.44 -4.18 13.05
N ARG A 205 1.73 -5.10 13.99
CA ARG A 205 1.30 -4.99 15.39
C ARG A 205 1.91 -3.77 16.07
N LYS A 206 3.24 -3.60 15.98
CA LYS A 206 3.96 -2.43 16.54
C LYS A 206 3.43 -1.10 15.99
N ILE A 207 3.19 -1.02 14.69
CA ILE A 207 2.61 0.19 14.05
C ILE A 207 1.18 0.42 14.54
N SER A 208 0.36 -0.64 14.67
CA SER A 208 -1.01 -0.53 15.17
C SER A 208 -1.04 -0.03 16.63
N THR A 209 -0.14 -0.55 17.48
CA THR A 209 0.02 -0.09 18.87
C THR A 209 0.49 1.36 18.91
N ALA A 210 1.56 1.71 18.18
CA ALA A 210 2.07 3.08 18.14
C ALA A 210 1.00 4.05 17.66
N LEU A 211 0.25 3.70 16.61
CA LEU A 211 -0.84 4.50 16.10
C LEU A 211 -1.96 4.68 17.13
N HIS A 212 -2.33 3.61 17.83
CA HIS A 212 -3.34 3.68 18.91
C HIS A 212 -2.90 4.65 20.02
N LEU A 213 -1.67 4.50 20.52
CA LEU A 213 -1.12 5.33 21.59
C LEU A 213 -1.01 6.79 21.15
N ARG A 214 -0.40 7.08 19.99
CA ARG A 214 -0.26 8.46 19.49
C ARG A 214 -1.59 9.13 19.19
N THR A 215 -2.57 8.38 18.70
CA THR A 215 -3.93 8.90 18.50
C THR A 215 -4.59 9.22 19.84
N GLN A 216 -4.40 8.39 20.85
CA GLN A 216 -4.90 8.64 22.20
C GLN A 216 -4.22 9.86 22.84
N ASP A 217 -2.90 10.00 22.70
CA ASP A 217 -2.15 11.18 23.15
C ASP A 217 -2.71 12.45 22.49
N MET A 218 -3.02 12.39 21.19
CA MET A 218 -3.60 13.51 20.46
C MET A 218 -5.00 13.88 20.97
N ILE A 219 -5.88 12.90 21.16
CA ILE A 219 -7.22 13.12 21.72
C ILE A 219 -7.10 13.80 23.10
N ARG A 220 -6.24 13.26 23.97
CA ARG A 220 -6.00 13.83 25.29
C ARG A 220 -5.45 15.25 25.22
N SER A 221 -4.50 15.52 24.33
CA SER A 221 -3.93 16.86 24.16
C SER A 221 -4.98 17.88 23.71
N LEU A 222 -5.88 17.49 22.81
CA LEU A 222 -7.01 18.32 22.40
C LEU A 222 -7.96 18.55 23.58
N GLU A 223 -8.32 17.51 24.31
CA GLU A 223 -9.18 17.63 25.50
C GLU A 223 -8.54 18.55 26.56
N GLU A 224 -7.24 18.43 26.84
CA GLU A 224 -6.52 19.32 27.76
C GLU A 224 -6.51 20.78 27.26
N LEU A 225 -6.31 21.00 25.96
CA LEU A 225 -6.39 22.34 25.35
C LEU A 225 -7.80 22.95 25.41
N ARG A 226 -8.84 22.12 25.40
CA ARG A 226 -10.22 22.59 25.54
C ARG A 226 -10.51 23.10 26.95
N HIS A 227 -9.94 22.46 27.97
CA HIS A 227 -10.19 22.80 29.38
C HIS A 227 -9.15 23.77 29.96
N SER A 228 -8.17 24.21 29.16
CA SER A 228 -7.14 25.15 29.62
C SER A 228 -7.69 26.56 29.76
N SER A 229 -7.17 27.30 30.75
CA SER A 229 -7.34 28.74 30.84
C SER A 229 -6.71 29.46 29.62
N ASP A 230 -7.06 30.72 29.40
CA ASP A 230 -6.47 31.52 28.33
C ASP A 230 -4.96 31.74 28.54
N ASP A 231 -4.51 31.84 29.80
CA ASP A 231 -3.10 32.02 30.16
C ASP A 231 -2.23 30.81 29.78
N ASP A 232 -2.75 29.58 29.92
CA ASP A 232 -2.04 28.34 29.59
C ASP A 232 -2.26 27.89 28.14
N ARG A 233 -3.13 28.58 27.40
CA ARG A 233 -3.62 28.15 26.09
C ARG A 233 -2.50 28.01 25.08
N GLN A 234 -1.57 28.98 25.04
CA GLN A 234 -0.47 28.98 24.08
C GLN A 234 0.47 27.77 24.27
N ASP A 235 0.76 27.42 25.53
CA ASP A 235 1.59 26.26 25.86
C ASP A 235 0.88 24.95 25.50
N LYS A 236 -0.42 24.85 25.76
CA LYS A 236 -1.23 23.69 25.37
C LYS A 236 -1.41 23.56 23.85
N GLN A 237 -1.47 24.66 23.11
CA GLN A 237 -1.45 24.65 21.64
C GLN A 237 -0.11 24.13 21.12
N ALA A 238 1.01 24.61 21.66
CA ALA A 238 2.34 24.14 21.29
C ALA A 238 2.52 22.64 21.61
N ALA A 239 2.04 22.18 22.76
CA ALA A 239 2.04 20.76 23.12
C ALA A 239 1.20 19.93 22.13
N SER A 240 0.00 20.41 21.76
CA SER A 240 -0.88 19.73 20.80
C SER A 240 -0.26 19.61 19.40
N ARG A 241 0.46 20.66 18.95
CA ARG A 241 1.20 20.62 17.68
C ARG A 241 2.34 19.58 17.71
N ARG A 242 3.11 19.50 18.80
CA ARG A 242 4.15 18.46 18.96
C ARG A 242 3.57 17.05 18.97
N THR A 243 2.42 16.87 19.61
CA THR A 243 1.71 15.58 19.63
C THR A 243 1.23 15.21 18.23
N TRP A 244 0.74 16.18 17.45
CA TRP A 244 0.43 15.99 16.04
C TRP A 244 1.66 15.57 15.23
N ASP A 245 2.80 16.25 15.36
CA ASP A 245 4.02 15.91 14.62
C ASP A 245 4.46 14.45 14.88
N ALA A 246 4.33 13.99 16.13
CA ALA A 246 4.62 12.60 16.50
C ALA A 246 3.62 11.60 15.89
N LEU A 247 2.33 11.96 15.83
CA LEU A 247 1.31 11.16 15.16
C LEU A 247 1.54 11.11 13.64
N GLU A 248 1.82 12.26 13.02
CA GLU A 248 2.08 12.37 11.59
C GLU A 248 3.27 11.51 11.16
N ALA A 249 4.38 11.54 11.91
CA ALA A 249 5.53 10.67 11.67
C ALA A 249 5.15 9.17 11.66
N THR A 250 4.21 8.78 12.54
CA THR A 250 3.68 7.41 12.59
C THR A 250 2.80 7.11 11.37
N LEU A 251 1.99 8.06 10.92
CA LEU A 251 1.12 7.91 9.74
C LEU A 251 1.90 7.82 8.43
N LEU A 252 3.02 8.52 8.35
CA LEU A 252 3.96 8.47 7.22
C LEU A 252 4.82 7.21 7.20
N THR A 253 4.76 6.39 8.26
CA THR A 253 5.48 5.12 8.29
C THR A 253 4.84 4.11 7.33
N ARG A 254 5.66 3.37 6.58
CA ARG A 254 5.17 2.30 5.68
C ARG A 254 4.90 1.01 6.46
N VAL A 255 3.74 0.41 6.21
CA VAL A 255 3.23 -0.75 6.95
C VAL A 255 4.01 -2.04 6.64
N ASP A 256 4.40 -2.24 5.38
CA ASP A 256 4.68 -3.59 4.88
C ASP A 256 6.16 -3.97 4.73
N THR A 257 7.06 -3.01 4.53
CA THR A 257 8.44 -3.34 4.08
C THR A 257 9.52 -2.72 4.96
N GLY A 258 9.24 -1.58 5.62
CA GLY A 258 10.25 -0.81 6.35
C GLY A 258 11.43 -0.35 5.49
N PHE A 259 11.32 -0.53 4.17
CA PHE A 259 12.20 0.07 3.19
C PHE A 259 11.56 1.37 2.72
N HIS A 260 12.37 2.41 2.56
CA HIS A 260 11.88 3.75 2.19
C HIS A 260 11.27 3.80 0.78
N LEU A 261 11.56 2.84 -0.09
CA LEU A 261 11.15 2.84 -1.50
C LEU A 261 9.86 2.08 -1.79
N VAL A 262 9.48 1.11 -0.94
CA VAL A 262 8.47 0.09 -1.30
C VAL A 262 7.42 -0.06 -0.21
N GLY A 263 6.15 -0.28 -0.56
CA GLY A 263 5.12 -0.67 0.39
C GLY A 263 4.15 0.45 0.76
N SER A 264 2.99 0.03 1.27
CA SER A 264 1.86 0.91 1.51
C SER A 264 2.06 1.75 2.77
N PHE A 265 1.65 3.02 2.73
CA PHE A 265 1.60 3.89 3.91
C PHE A 265 0.54 3.41 4.91
N VAL A 266 0.44 4.00 6.11
CA VAL A 266 -0.71 3.76 6.99
C VAL A 266 -1.95 4.45 6.42
N LEU A 267 -1.79 5.70 5.98
CA LEU A 267 -2.78 6.50 5.28
C LEU A 267 -2.17 7.15 4.04
N PRO A 268 -2.95 7.39 2.97
CA PRO A 268 -2.48 8.19 1.84
C PRO A 268 -2.15 9.62 2.28
N THR A 269 -1.16 10.24 1.66
CA THR A 269 -0.71 11.61 2.01
C THR A 269 -1.84 12.64 1.97
N ALA A 270 -2.80 12.50 1.05
CA ALA A 270 -3.96 13.39 0.98
C ALA A 270 -4.88 13.25 2.20
N ALA A 271 -5.11 12.03 2.68
CA ALA A 271 -5.87 11.79 3.90
C ALA A 271 -5.15 12.30 5.14
N ILE A 272 -3.82 12.16 5.20
CA ILE A 272 -2.99 12.73 6.29
C ILE A 272 -3.15 14.26 6.29
N LYS A 273 -3.02 14.93 5.14
CA LYS A 273 -3.20 16.40 5.05
C LYS A 273 -4.61 16.87 5.40
N LYS A 274 -5.63 16.06 5.09
CA LYS A 274 -7.01 16.36 5.48
C LYS A 274 -7.15 16.30 7.00
N LEU A 275 -6.63 15.23 7.62
CA LEU A 275 -6.62 15.08 9.07
C LEU A 275 -5.79 16.17 9.76
N GLU A 276 -4.61 16.49 9.23
CA GLU A 276 -3.74 17.60 9.68
C GLU A 276 -4.54 18.89 9.73
N ARG A 277 -5.24 19.24 8.65
CA ARG A 277 -6.05 20.45 8.59
C ARG A 277 -7.15 20.44 9.65
N CYS A 278 -7.88 19.33 9.81
CA CYS A 278 -8.93 19.23 10.82
C CYS A 278 -8.38 19.40 12.24
N VAL A 279 -7.25 18.74 12.53
CA VAL A 279 -6.59 18.81 13.83
C VAL A 279 -6.03 20.22 14.11
N LEU A 280 -5.31 20.82 13.17
CA LEU A 280 -4.73 22.15 13.34
C LEU A 280 -5.82 23.23 13.43
N LEU A 281 -6.92 23.09 12.69
CA LEU A 281 -8.09 23.97 12.87
C LEU A 281 -8.67 23.84 14.28
N ALA A 282 -8.77 22.63 14.83
CA ALA A 282 -9.24 22.43 16.21
C ALA A 282 -8.25 22.97 17.26
N VAL A 283 -6.95 22.95 16.99
CA VAL A 283 -5.92 23.54 17.88
C VAL A 283 -5.97 25.06 17.86
N ASP A 284 -6.19 25.65 16.69
CA ASP A 284 -6.20 27.10 16.49
C ASP A 284 -7.56 27.75 16.76
N ALA A 285 -8.62 26.94 16.84
CA ALA A 285 -9.97 27.42 17.11
C ALA A 285 -10.05 28.15 18.46
N PRO A 286 -10.96 29.13 18.61
CA PRO A 286 -11.28 29.72 19.90
C PRO A 286 -11.82 28.67 20.88
N SER A 287 -11.70 28.90 22.18
CA SER A 287 -12.09 27.99 23.28
C SER A 287 -13.54 27.47 23.22
N HIS A 288 -14.41 28.15 22.46
CA HIS A 288 -15.85 27.86 22.38
C HIS A 288 -16.29 27.15 21.09
N ASP A 289 -15.39 26.87 20.15
CA ASP A 289 -15.78 26.20 18.89
C ASP A 289 -15.85 24.67 19.06
N GLN A 290 -16.96 24.24 19.66
CA GLN A 290 -17.21 22.85 19.98
C GLN A 290 -17.36 21.96 18.73
N ALA A 291 -17.79 22.53 17.60
CA ALA A 291 -18.04 21.77 16.37
C ALA A 291 -16.73 21.30 15.72
N LEU A 292 -15.75 22.19 15.58
CA LEU A 292 -14.43 21.85 15.02
C LEU A 292 -13.68 20.85 15.91
N HIS A 293 -13.78 21.05 17.22
CA HIS A 293 -13.17 20.16 18.20
C HIS A 293 -13.75 18.74 18.15
N GLN A 294 -15.08 18.63 18.12
CA GLN A 294 -15.76 17.33 18.06
C GLN A 294 -15.45 16.60 16.75
N LEU A 295 -15.40 17.31 15.62
CA LEU A 295 -15.07 16.72 14.33
C LEU A 295 -13.66 16.10 14.33
N ALA A 296 -12.67 16.80 14.90
CA ALA A 296 -11.31 16.27 15.02
C ALA A 296 -11.25 15.05 15.95
N ILE A 297 -11.97 15.08 17.09
CA ILE A 297 -12.05 13.94 18.01
C ILE A 297 -12.70 12.73 17.34
N ASP A 298 -13.81 12.91 16.62
CA ASP A 298 -14.52 11.82 15.96
C ASP A 298 -13.63 11.11 14.93
N ASP A 299 -12.89 11.87 14.11
CA ASP A 299 -11.94 11.30 13.13
C ASP A 299 -10.80 10.52 13.84
N LEU A 300 -10.24 11.07 14.92
CA LEU A 300 -9.22 10.39 15.74
C LEU A 300 -9.79 9.13 16.43
N GLN A 301 -11.04 9.16 16.88
CA GLN A 301 -11.70 8.00 17.47
C GLN A 301 -11.91 6.88 16.46
N VAL A 302 -12.28 7.20 15.21
CA VAL A 302 -12.35 6.22 14.12
C VAL A 302 -10.99 5.55 13.89
N MET A 303 -9.91 6.32 13.91
CA MET A 303 -8.55 5.79 13.79
C MET A 303 -8.17 4.89 14.97
N ARG A 304 -8.48 5.32 16.20
CA ARG A 304 -8.23 4.55 17.42
C ARG A 304 -9.00 3.21 17.40
N ALA A 305 -10.26 3.25 16.99
CA ALA A 305 -11.13 2.08 16.87
C ALA A 305 -10.62 1.09 15.81
N ALA A 306 -10.03 1.59 14.71
CA ALA A 306 -9.43 0.76 13.68
C ALA A 306 -8.25 -0.10 14.20
N CYS A 307 -7.54 0.37 15.23
CA CYS A 307 -6.40 -0.33 15.83
C CYS A 307 -6.76 -1.31 16.96
N ARG A 308 -7.97 -1.21 17.55
CA ARG A 308 -8.35 -1.86 18.83
C ARG A 308 -8.25 -3.40 18.84
N GLY A 309 -8.24 -4.07 17.68
CA GLY A 309 -8.08 -5.52 17.56
C GLY A 309 -6.67 -6.02 17.23
N ARG A 310 -5.66 -5.13 17.20
CA ARG A 310 -4.28 -5.42 16.76
C ARG A 310 -3.22 -4.87 17.70
N ILE A 311 -3.64 -4.48 18.90
CA ILE A 311 -2.73 -3.97 19.92
C ILE A 311 -1.85 -5.13 20.37
N ASP A 312 -0.57 -4.84 20.53
CA ASP A 312 0.35 -5.76 21.17
C ASP A 312 0.04 -5.85 22.65
N VAL A 313 -0.49 -7.00 23.06
CA VAL A 313 -0.82 -7.32 24.47
C VAL A 313 0.47 -7.55 25.28
N LEU A 314 1.62 -7.73 24.59
CA LEU A 314 2.94 -7.94 25.18
C LEU A 314 3.85 -6.71 25.04
N ALA A 315 3.38 -5.59 24.49
CA ALA A 315 4.16 -4.35 24.37
C ALA A 315 3.94 -3.40 25.54
#